data_AF-A0A1Q6DJQ3-F1
#
_entry.id   AF-A0A1Q6DJQ3-F1
#
_cell.length_a   1.000
_cell.length_b   1.000
_cell.length_c   1.000
_cell.angle_alpha   90.00
_cell.angle_beta   90.00
_cell.angle_gamma   90.00
#
_symmetry.space_group_name_H-M   'P 1'
#
loop_
_entity.id
_entity.type
_entity.pdbx_description
1 polymer ?
#
loop_
_entity_poly.entity_id
_entity_poly.type
_entity_poly.pdbx_seq_one_letter_code
_entity_poly.pdbx_strand_id
1 'polypeptide(L)'
;MGIASKEINPAFSAEVTDLPGGEYLNRCFSCGACSGICPVSQAIPDFDPRKIIHMIRMGLKDRLLHSNLLWFCSRCRSCVFVCPQDVRFADIMNALRELALQQGIISEQDLLDKGKAAWVERDLCVSCLTCVRVCPWEIPKIDGQGVAAISVRDCRACGICVAECPAQAIKLHESEDEKLIAACGI
;
A
#
# COMPACT_ATOMS: atom_id res chain seq x y z
N MET A 1 2.96 -26.76 -6.37
CA MET A 1 2.12 -25.97 -7.30
C MET A 1 3.01 -25.47 -8.43
N GLY A 2 2.83 -26.00 -9.64
CA GLY A 2 3.57 -25.52 -10.82
C GLY A 2 2.94 -24.25 -11.38
N ILE A 3 3.76 -23.32 -11.88
CA ILE A 3 3.32 -22.13 -12.61
C ILE A 3 3.06 -22.55 -14.05
N ALA A 4 1.87 -22.30 -14.59
CA ALA A 4 1.58 -22.57 -15.99
C ALA A 4 2.22 -21.50 -16.88
N SER A 5 2.79 -21.88 -18.02
CA SER A 5 3.44 -20.95 -18.97
C SER A 5 2.51 -19.83 -19.47
N LYS A 6 1.19 -19.99 -19.35
CA LYS A 6 0.17 -19.02 -19.74
C LYS A 6 0.04 -17.83 -18.78
N GLU A 7 0.53 -17.96 -17.54
CA GLU A 7 0.46 -16.92 -16.50
C GLU A 7 1.67 -15.96 -16.51
N ILE A 8 2.65 -16.22 -17.38
CA ILE A 8 3.90 -15.47 -17.46
C ILE A 8 3.76 -14.41 -18.56
N ASN A 9 3.82 -13.14 -18.18
CA ASN A 9 3.97 -12.00 -19.09
C ASN A 9 5.44 -11.54 -19.12
N PRO A 10 6.21 -11.88 -20.17
CA PRO A 10 7.63 -11.54 -20.26
C PRO A 10 7.91 -10.02 -20.26
N ALA A 11 6.93 -9.21 -20.68
CA ALA A 11 7.07 -7.76 -20.76
C ALA A 11 6.82 -7.05 -19.41
N PHE A 12 6.29 -7.74 -18.40
CA PHE A 12 5.89 -7.09 -17.15
C PHE A 12 7.05 -6.43 -16.41
N SER A 13 8.25 -7.02 -16.43
CA SER A 13 9.42 -6.39 -15.82
C SER A 13 9.82 -5.09 -16.51
N ALA A 14 9.62 -4.99 -17.83
CA ALA A 14 9.86 -3.76 -18.59
C ALA A 14 8.75 -2.73 -18.33
N GLU A 15 7.49 -3.17 -18.28
CA GLU A 15 6.35 -2.33 -17.89
C GLU A 15 6.60 -1.67 -16.53
N VAL A 16 7.05 -2.43 -15.53
CA VAL A 16 7.34 -1.88 -14.19
C VAL A 16 8.52 -0.91 -14.20
N THR A 17 9.55 -1.12 -15.03
CA THR A 17 10.66 -0.15 -15.13
C THR A 17 10.28 1.18 -15.76
N ASP A 18 9.22 1.19 -16.59
CA ASP A 18 8.71 2.42 -17.19
C ASP A 18 7.78 3.20 -16.25
N LEU A 19 7.36 2.61 -15.12
CA LEU A 19 6.56 3.30 -14.12
C LEU A 19 7.42 4.22 -13.24
N PRO A 20 6.89 5.39 -12.82
CA PRO A 20 7.55 6.25 -11.85
C PRO A 20 7.85 5.52 -10.54
N GLY A 21 9.12 5.43 -10.16
CA GLY A 21 9.58 4.69 -8.99
C GLY A 21 9.97 3.22 -9.23
N GLY A 22 9.83 2.73 -10.48
CA GLY A 22 10.21 1.38 -10.88
C GLY A 22 11.54 1.27 -11.64
N GLU A 23 12.19 2.40 -11.92
CA GLU A 23 13.31 2.55 -12.86
C GLU A 23 14.51 1.65 -12.51
N TYR A 24 14.67 1.34 -11.22
CA TYR A 24 15.82 0.61 -10.69
C TYR A 24 15.54 -0.87 -10.39
N LEU A 25 14.37 -1.39 -10.77
CA LEU A 25 13.98 -2.80 -10.57
C LEU A 25 15.08 -3.79 -10.99
N ASN A 26 15.64 -3.59 -12.19
CA ASN A 26 16.60 -4.52 -12.79
C ASN A 26 17.98 -4.52 -12.14
N ARG A 27 18.26 -3.62 -11.20
CA ARG A 27 19.51 -3.62 -10.41
C ARG A 27 19.52 -4.71 -9.33
N CYS A 28 18.38 -5.34 -9.04
CA CYS A 28 18.30 -6.33 -7.96
C CYS A 28 19.11 -7.60 -8.26
N PHE A 29 20.14 -7.88 -7.45
CA PHE A 29 20.87 -9.16 -7.46
C PHE A 29 20.39 -10.17 -6.40
N SER A 30 19.26 -9.90 -5.73
CA SER A 30 18.54 -10.85 -4.85
C SER A 30 19.23 -11.18 -3.51
N CYS A 31 19.98 -10.24 -2.92
CA CYS A 31 20.63 -10.42 -1.62
C CYS A 31 19.69 -10.68 -0.43
N GLY A 32 18.43 -10.22 -0.50
CA GLY A 32 17.44 -10.43 0.57
C GLY A 32 17.52 -9.48 1.77
N ALA A 33 18.37 -8.45 1.74
CA ALA A 33 18.46 -7.45 2.81
C ALA A 33 17.10 -6.77 3.09
N CYS A 34 16.33 -6.50 2.04
CA CYS A 34 14.99 -5.93 2.16
C CYS A 34 14.00 -6.84 2.89
N SER A 35 14.08 -8.16 2.72
CA SER A 35 13.25 -9.13 3.45
C SER A 35 13.65 -9.18 4.92
N GLY A 36 14.96 -9.21 5.21
CA GLY A 36 15.47 -9.26 6.58
C GLY A 36 15.12 -8.05 7.45
N ILE A 37 15.09 -6.85 6.86
CA ILE A 37 14.73 -5.62 7.60
C ILE A 37 13.22 -5.37 7.69
N CYS A 38 12.40 -6.11 6.94
CA CYS A 38 11.00 -5.76 6.79
C CYS A 38 10.18 -6.20 8.01
N PRO A 39 9.57 -5.26 8.77
CA PRO A 39 8.73 -5.63 9.90
C PRO A 39 7.47 -6.38 9.45
N VAL A 40 6.95 -6.05 8.27
CA VAL A 40 5.77 -6.74 7.70
C VAL A 40 6.09 -8.19 7.37
N SER A 41 7.30 -8.48 6.86
CA SER A 41 7.70 -9.86 6.55
C SER A 41 7.83 -10.72 7.81
N GLN A 42 8.17 -10.10 8.95
CA GLN A 42 8.21 -10.77 10.25
C GLN A 42 6.81 -11.04 10.81
N ALA A 43 5.83 -10.16 10.54
CA ALA A 43 4.46 -10.29 11.02
C ALA A 43 3.56 -11.14 10.10
N ILE A 44 3.77 -11.07 8.78
CA ILE A 44 2.95 -11.68 7.74
C ILE A 44 3.84 -12.61 6.90
N PRO A 45 3.82 -13.93 7.15
CA PRO A 45 4.72 -14.89 6.49
C PRO A 45 4.64 -14.89 4.96
N ASP A 46 3.48 -14.55 4.41
CA ASP A 46 3.27 -14.52 2.95
C ASP A 46 3.90 -13.30 2.26
N PHE A 47 4.16 -12.23 3.02
CA PHE A 47 4.76 -11.00 2.52
C PHE A 47 6.28 -11.05 2.59
N ASP A 48 6.93 -11.10 1.43
CA ASP A 48 8.39 -11.01 1.32
C ASP A 48 8.75 -10.06 0.16
N PRO A 49 9.47 -8.95 0.42
CA PRO A 49 9.89 -8.01 -0.61
C PRO A 49 10.70 -8.64 -1.76
N ARG A 50 11.63 -9.56 -1.45
CA ARG A 50 12.42 -10.27 -2.45
C ARG A 50 11.55 -11.20 -3.29
N LYS A 51 10.58 -11.91 -2.69
CA LYS A 51 9.59 -12.72 -3.42
C LYS A 51 8.80 -11.85 -4.41
N ILE A 52 8.40 -10.64 -4.01
CA ILE A 52 7.69 -9.71 -4.90
C ILE A 52 8.56 -9.27 -6.08
N ILE A 53 9.82 -8.89 -5.85
CA ILE A 53 10.76 -8.57 -6.94
C ILE A 53 10.90 -9.74 -7.91
N HIS A 54 10.99 -10.97 -7.39
CA HIS A 54 11.06 -12.16 -8.25
C HIS A 54 9.77 -12.37 -9.05
N MET A 55 8.59 -12.17 -8.46
CA MET A 55 7.33 -12.26 -9.20
C MET A 55 7.27 -11.28 -10.36
N ILE A 56 7.76 -10.05 -10.16
CA ILE A 56 7.83 -9.04 -11.24
C ILE A 56 8.77 -9.52 -12.35
N ARG A 57 9.99 -9.95 -12.00
CA ARG A 57 10.99 -10.41 -12.97
C ARG A 57 10.59 -11.67 -13.71
N MET A 58 9.78 -12.53 -13.08
CA MET A 58 9.22 -13.74 -13.69
C MET A 58 7.96 -13.46 -14.52
N GLY A 59 7.48 -12.22 -14.58
CA GLY A 59 6.32 -11.87 -15.39
C GLY A 59 4.97 -12.22 -14.77
N LEU A 60 4.89 -12.48 -13.46
CA LEU A 60 3.67 -12.90 -12.78
C LEU A 60 2.75 -11.72 -12.44
N LYS A 61 2.39 -10.95 -13.47
CA LYS A 61 1.60 -9.71 -13.36
C LYS A 61 0.26 -9.94 -12.68
N ASP A 62 -0.59 -10.78 -13.27
CA ASP A 62 -1.96 -10.97 -12.80
C ASP A 62 -1.96 -11.53 -11.36
N ARG A 63 -1.10 -12.51 -11.10
CA ARG A 63 -0.96 -13.09 -9.77
C ARG A 63 -0.54 -12.05 -8.72
N LEU A 64 0.32 -11.10 -9.08
CA LEU A 64 0.77 -10.06 -8.16
C LEU A 64 -0.31 -8.99 -7.95
N LEU A 65 -0.91 -8.48 -9.02
CA LEU A 65 -1.88 -7.38 -8.96
C LEU A 65 -3.20 -7.79 -8.30
N HIS A 66 -3.64 -9.04 -8.46
CA HIS A 66 -4.83 -9.57 -7.78
C HIS A 66 -4.58 -10.03 -6.34
N SER A 67 -3.34 -9.99 -5.85
CA SER A 67 -3.00 -10.45 -4.51
C SER A 67 -3.04 -9.33 -3.46
N ASN A 68 -3.36 -9.69 -2.21
CA ASN A 68 -3.28 -8.79 -1.06
C ASN A 68 -1.84 -8.34 -0.71
N LEU A 69 -0.81 -8.96 -1.33
CA LEU A 69 0.59 -8.61 -1.11
C LEU A 69 0.90 -7.13 -1.37
N LEU A 70 0.23 -6.51 -2.36
CA LEU A 70 0.38 -5.07 -2.61
C LEU A 70 -0.03 -4.22 -1.39
N TRP A 71 -1.05 -4.69 -0.67
CA TRP A 71 -1.74 -3.95 0.37
C TRP A 71 -1.16 -4.14 1.78
N PHE A 72 -0.23 -5.09 1.96
CA PHE A 72 0.49 -5.30 3.22
C PHE A 72 1.70 -4.37 3.39
N CYS A 73 2.27 -3.85 2.29
CA CYS A 73 3.43 -2.96 2.40
C CYS A 73 3.06 -1.65 3.12
N SER A 74 3.70 -1.38 4.27
CA SER A 74 3.49 -0.15 5.05
C SER A 74 4.15 1.10 4.45
N ARG A 75 4.86 0.97 3.31
CA ARG A 75 5.57 2.07 2.64
C ARG A 75 6.54 2.85 3.57
N CYS A 76 7.15 2.16 4.55
CA CYS A 76 8.07 2.74 5.54
C CYS A 76 9.48 3.07 5.00
N ARG A 77 9.84 2.52 3.83
CA ARG A 77 11.13 2.70 3.14
C ARG A 77 12.37 2.09 3.82
N SER A 78 12.24 1.30 4.89
CA SER A 78 13.40 0.60 5.51
C SER A 78 14.19 -0.24 4.50
N CYS A 79 13.49 -0.84 3.53
CA CYS A 79 14.08 -1.61 2.44
C CYS A 79 14.97 -0.78 1.49
N VAL A 80 14.74 0.53 1.36
CA VAL A 80 15.54 1.43 0.53
C VAL A 80 16.88 1.67 1.20
N PHE A 81 16.87 1.93 2.51
CA PHE A 81 18.06 2.23 3.30
C PHE A 81 19.08 1.09 3.30
N VAL A 82 18.62 -0.17 3.34
CA VAL A 82 19.50 -1.35 3.38
C VAL A 82 19.89 -1.90 2.00
N CYS A 83 19.37 -1.33 0.91
CA CYS A 83 19.56 -1.90 -0.42
C CYS A 83 20.92 -1.49 -1.01
N PRO A 84 21.86 -2.43 -1.25
CA PRO A 84 23.17 -2.10 -1.82
C PRO A 84 23.13 -1.72 -3.31
N GLN A 85 21.97 -1.80 -3.96
CA GLN A 85 21.78 -1.53 -5.39
C GLN A 85 20.78 -0.41 -5.67
N ASP A 86 20.25 0.19 -4.61
CA ASP A 86 19.23 1.24 -4.70
C ASP A 86 18.05 0.87 -5.61
N VAL A 87 17.50 -0.34 -5.45
CA VAL A 87 16.33 -0.83 -6.21
C VAL A 87 15.06 -0.07 -5.83
N ARG A 88 15.05 0.59 -4.67
CA ARG A 88 13.94 1.40 -4.17
C ARG A 88 12.60 0.64 -4.11
N PHE A 89 12.58 -0.54 -3.51
CA PHE A 89 11.39 -1.41 -3.41
C PHE A 89 10.10 -0.72 -2.94
N ALA A 90 10.19 0.19 -1.96
CA ALA A 90 9.01 0.93 -1.49
C ALA A 90 8.37 1.81 -2.58
N ASP A 91 9.15 2.28 -3.55
CA ASP A 91 8.67 3.08 -4.68
C ASP A 91 8.04 2.17 -5.74
N ILE A 92 8.65 1.01 -6.03
CA ILE A 92 8.05 -0.04 -6.87
C ILE A 92 6.67 -0.45 -6.33
N MET A 93 6.52 -0.62 -5.02
CA MET A 93 5.23 -0.96 -4.43
C MET A 93 4.17 0.13 -4.64
N ASN A 94 4.56 1.40 -4.65
CA ASN A 94 3.64 2.51 -4.92
C ASN A 94 3.21 2.49 -6.38
N ALA A 95 4.16 2.28 -7.29
CA ALA A 95 3.92 2.16 -8.72
C ALA A 95 2.95 1.00 -9.03
N LEU A 96 3.15 -0.17 -8.40
CA LEU A 96 2.26 -1.32 -8.58
C LEU A 96 0.85 -1.10 -8.03
N ARG A 97 0.71 -0.41 -6.89
CA ARG A 97 -0.61 -0.05 -6.34
C ARG A 97 -1.36 0.90 -7.28
N GLU A 98 -0.67 1.91 -7.79
CA GLU A 98 -1.24 2.84 -8.76
C GLU A 98 -1.61 2.12 -10.06
N LEU A 99 -0.76 1.20 -10.54
CA LEU A 99 -1.05 0.36 -11.70
C LEU A 99 -2.32 -0.49 -11.49
N ALA A 100 -2.50 -1.08 -10.30
CA ALA A 100 -3.69 -1.87 -9.96
C ALA A 100 -4.97 -1.02 -9.96
N LEU A 101 -4.90 0.22 -9.46
CA LEU A 101 -6.01 1.18 -9.50
C LEU A 101 -6.32 1.61 -10.94
N GLN A 102 -5.30 1.92 -11.75
CA GLN A 102 -5.45 2.33 -13.15
C GLN A 102 -6.05 1.24 -14.03
N GLN A 103 -5.70 -0.02 -13.77
CA GLN A 103 -6.28 -1.18 -14.47
C GLN A 103 -7.66 -1.58 -13.95
N GLY A 104 -8.19 -0.88 -12.94
CA GLY A 104 -9.50 -1.19 -12.36
C GLY A 104 -9.57 -2.55 -11.67
N ILE A 105 -8.42 -3.12 -11.30
CA ILE A 105 -8.33 -4.39 -10.54
C ILE A 105 -8.88 -4.19 -9.13
N ILE A 106 -8.72 -2.98 -8.61
CA ILE A 106 -9.27 -2.53 -7.34
C ILE A 106 -9.80 -1.10 -7.51
N SER A 107 -10.89 -0.78 -6.83
CA SER A 107 -11.49 0.56 -6.80
C SER A 107 -11.12 1.30 -5.52
N GLU A 108 -11.36 2.61 -5.49
CA GLU A 108 -11.22 3.41 -4.26
C GLU A 108 -12.19 2.93 -3.16
N GLN A 109 -13.38 2.45 -3.54
CA GLN A 109 -14.33 1.88 -2.59
C GLN A 109 -13.77 0.61 -1.95
N ASP A 110 -13.16 -0.28 -2.72
CA ASP A 110 -12.54 -1.50 -2.18
C ASP A 110 -11.44 -1.18 -1.17
N LEU A 111 -10.69 -0.08 -1.36
CA LEU A 111 -9.66 0.35 -0.41
C LEU A 111 -10.26 0.84 0.90
N LEU A 112 -11.40 1.54 0.86
CA LEU A 112 -12.14 1.95 2.05
C LEU A 112 -12.66 0.70 2.79
N ASP A 113 -13.34 -0.20 2.09
CA ASP A 113 -13.98 -1.39 2.67
C ASP A 113 -12.97 -2.33 3.35
N LYS A 114 -11.74 -2.40 2.80
CA LYS A 114 -10.60 -3.19 3.31
C LYS A 114 -9.80 -2.49 4.42
N GLY A 115 -10.23 -1.31 4.89
CA GLY A 115 -9.53 -0.55 5.91
C GLY A 115 -8.16 -0.04 5.47
N LYS A 116 -7.97 0.20 4.17
CA LYS A 116 -6.71 0.70 3.58
C LYS A 116 -6.69 2.23 3.39
N ALA A 117 -7.81 2.90 3.65
CA ALA A 117 -7.89 4.35 3.70
C ALA A 117 -8.94 4.84 4.70
N ALA A 118 -8.68 6.02 5.27
CA ALA A 118 -9.65 6.74 6.09
C ALA A 118 -10.47 7.71 5.23
N TRP A 119 -11.71 7.98 5.62
CA TRP A 119 -12.59 8.97 4.98
C TRP A 119 -13.14 9.95 6.01
N VAL A 120 -13.73 11.05 5.53
CA VAL A 120 -14.28 12.12 6.36
C VAL A 120 -15.78 12.24 6.14
N GLU A 121 -16.55 12.16 7.23
CA GLU A 121 -17.95 12.54 7.28
C GLU A 121 -18.04 14.07 7.29
N ARG A 122 -18.48 14.62 6.16
CA ARG A 122 -18.40 16.06 5.90
C ARG A 122 -19.23 16.88 6.89
N ASP A 123 -20.40 16.38 7.27
CA ASP A 123 -21.34 17.06 8.17
C ASP A 123 -20.83 17.19 9.62
N LEU A 124 -19.88 16.35 10.03
CA LEU A 124 -19.27 16.38 11.36
C LEU A 124 -17.97 17.20 11.39
N CYS A 125 -17.41 17.56 10.24
CA CYS A 125 -16.12 18.24 10.19
C CYS A 125 -16.22 19.69 10.68
N VAL A 126 -15.47 20.02 11.74
CA VAL A 126 -15.40 21.38 12.30
C VAL A 126 -14.16 22.18 11.82
N SER A 127 -13.49 21.71 10.78
CA SER A 127 -12.36 22.40 10.13
C SER A 127 -11.19 22.80 11.05
N CYS A 128 -10.97 22.06 12.15
CA CYS A 128 -9.93 22.36 13.16
C CYS A 128 -8.47 22.09 12.71
N LEU A 129 -8.28 21.51 11.53
CA LEU A 129 -6.97 21.18 10.93
C LEU A 129 -6.11 20.17 11.72
N THR A 130 -6.65 19.52 12.76
CA THR A 130 -5.89 18.52 13.53
C THR A 130 -5.37 17.41 12.62
N CYS A 131 -6.23 16.84 11.76
CA CYS A 131 -5.83 15.78 10.83
C CYS A 131 -4.68 16.17 9.89
N VAL A 132 -4.66 17.42 9.41
CA VAL A 132 -3.59 17.96 8.56
C VAL A 132 -2.28 18.03 9.34
N ARG A 133 -2.33 18.49 10.60
CA ARG A 133 -1.14 18.66 11.46
C ARG A 133 -0.54 17.34 11.97
N VAL A 134 -1.39 16.35 12.27
CA VAL A 134 -0.92 15.09 12.86
C VAL A 134 -0.52 14.04 11.82
N CYS A 135 -0.88 14.22 10.54
CA CYS A 135 -0.54 13.25 9.51
C CYS A 135 0.95 13.32 9.15
N PRO A 136 1.75 12.26 9.42
CA PRO A 136 3.18 12.26 9.09
C PRO A 136 3.49 12.27 7.58
N TRP A 137 2.47 12.13 6.74
CA TRP A 137 2.59 12.05 5.28
C TRP A 137 1.83 13.16 4.55
N GLU A 138 1.28 14.12 5.28
CA GLU A 138 0.68 15.34 4.71
C GLU A 138 -0.47 15.07 3.70
N ILE A 139 -1.24 13.99 3.96
CA ILE A 139 -2.30 13.52 3.06
C ILE A 139 -3.60 14.32 3.22
N PRO A 140 -4.12 14.56 4.43
CA PRO A 140 -5.35 15.33 4.60
C PRO A 140 -5.16 16.78 4.14
N LYS A 141 -6.10 17.30 3.36
CA LYS A 141 -6.14 18.69 2.91
C LYS A 141 -7.52 19.27 3.13
N ILE A 142 -7.62 20.60 3.17
CA ILE A 142 -8.92 21.29 3.20
C ILE A 142 -9.37 21.56 1.77
N ASP A 143 -10.58 21.12 1.45
CA ASP A 143 -11.19 21.39 0.15
C ASP A 143 -11.73 22.83 0.05
N GLY A 144 -12.26 23.20 -1.11
CA GLY A 144 -12.82 24.54 -1.34
C GLY A 144 -14.07 24.86 -0.50
N GLN A 145 -14.65 23.87 0.19
CA GLN A 145 -15.81 24.03 1.07
C GLN A 145 -15.40 24.12 2.55
N GLY A 146 -14.09 24.10 2.85
CA GLY A 146 -13.58 24.14 4.22
C GLY A 146 -13.60 22.78 4.91
N VAL A 147 -13.91 21.69 4.21
CA VAL A 147 -13.99 20.34 4.78
C VAL A 147 -12.67 19.61 4.57
N ALA A 148 -12.25 18.82 5.56
CA ALA A 148 -11.10 17.96 5.40
C ALA A 148 -11.39 16.82 4.39
N ALA A 149 -10.52 16.66 3.41
CA ALA A 149 -10.54 15.58 2.43
C ALA A 149 -9.25 14.76 2.55
N ILE A 150 -9.39 13.43 2.49
CA ILE A 150 -8.27 12.48 2.55
C ILE A 150 -8.23 11.73 1.23
N SER A 151 -7.08 11.75 0.55
CA SER A 151 -6.87 10.94 -0.66
C SER A 151 -6.88 9.46 -0.30
N VAL A 152 -7.81 8.70 -0.89
CA VAL A 152 -7.93 7.25 -0.69
C VAL A 152 -6.67 6.52 -1.16
N ARG A 153 -6.09 6.96 -2.28
CA ARG A 153 -4.93 6.33 -2.93
C ARG A 153 -3.65 6.50 -2.11
N ASP A 154 -3.49 7.67 -1.50
CA ASP A 154 -2.27 8.03 -0.77
C ASP A 154 -2.31 7.64 0.71
N CYS A 155 -3.52 7.45 1.27
CA CYS A 155 -3.72 7.10 2.67
C CYS A 155 -2.88 5.89 3.09
N ARG A 156 -2.22 5.99 4.25
CA ARG A 156 -1.48 4.87 4.84
C ARG A 156 -2.27 4.09 5.90
N ALA A 157 -3.52 4.47 6.13
CA ALA A 157 -4.42 3.84 7.11
C ALA A 157 -3.85 3.68 8.54
N CYS A 158 -3.00 4.61 8.98
CA CYS A 158 -2.37 4.52 10.31
C CYS A 158 -3.30 4.80 11.50
N GLY A 159 -4.51 5.33 11.25
CA GLY A 159 -5.46 5.69 12.31
C GLY A 159 -5.17 6.95 13.13
N ILE A 160 -3.99 7.59 13.03
CA ILE A 160 -3.66 8.78 13.87
C ILE A 160 -4.71 9.88 13.74
N CYS A 161 -5.13 10.22 12.51
CA CYS A 161 -6.15 11.25 12.30
C CYS A 161 -7.54 10.86 12.83
N VAL A 162 -7.85 9.57 12.94
CA VAL A 162 -9.11 9.07 13.52
C VAL A 162 -9.08 9.27 15.03
N ALA A 163 -7.99 8.86 15.68
CA ALA A 163 -7.80 8.99 17.13
C ALA A 163 -7.79 10.46 17.59
N GLU A 164 -7.18 11.34 16.80
CA GLU A 164 -7.01 12.76 17.14
C GLU A 164 -8.18 13.65 16.70
N CYS A 165 -9.21 13.11 16.01
CA CYS A 165 -10.30 13.94 15.52
C CYS A 165 -11.25 14.34 16.67
N PRO A 166 -11.29 15.63 17.09
CA PRO A 166 -12.14 16.04 18.21
C PRO A 166 -13.64 15.94 17.89
N ALA A 167 -14.00 16.05 16.62
CA ALA A 167 -15.38 15.93 16.15
C ALA A 167 -15.77 14.50 15.74
N GLN A 168 -14.85 13.54 15.86
CA GLN A 168 -15.04 12.15 15.43
C GLN A 168 -15.55 11.99 13.98
N ALA A 169 -15.23 12.97 13.13
CA ALA A 169 -15.65 13.05 11.73
C ALA A 169 -14.87 12.11 10.81
N ILE A 170 -13.71 11.61 11.24
CA ILE A 170 -12.84 10.77 10.42
C ILE A 170 -13.06 9.32 10.81
N LYS A 171 -13.31 8.47 9.83
CA LYS A 171 -13.56 7.04 10.01
C LYS A 171 -12.53 6.22 9.25
N LEU A 172 -12.25 5.03 9.78
CA LEU A 172 -11.42 4.01 9.17
C LEU A 172 -12.08 2.67 9.46
N HIS A 173 -12.32 1.86 8.43
CA HIS A 173 -12.88 0.53 8.62
C HIS A 173 -11.85 -0.38 9.28
N GLU A 174 -12.35 -1.28 10.15
CA GLU A 174 -11.57 -2.38 10.69
C GLU A 174 -11.00 -3.21 9.56
N SER A 175 -9.75 -3.65 9.74
CA SER A 175 -9.10 -4.55 8.78
C SER A 175 -9.84 -5.88 8.70
N GLU A 176 -9.74 -6.56 7.56
CA GLU A 176 -10.33 -7.90 7.39
C GLU A 176 -9.82 -8.88 8.46
N ASP A 177 -8.57 -8.73 8.90
CA ASP A 177 -7.95 -9.53 9.95
C ASP A 177 -8.60 -9.29 11.32
N GLU A 178 -8.90 -8.03 11.67
CA GLU A 178 -9.65 -7.68 12.89
C GLU A 178 -11.08 -8.21 12.85
N LYS A 179 -11.75 -8.15 11.69
CA LYS A 179 -13.09 -8.75 11.52
C LYS A 179 -13.06 -10.27 11.75
N LEU A 180 -12.01 -10.95 11.29
CA LEU A 180 -11.83 -12.39 11.49
C LEU A 180 -11.55 -12.73 12.96
N ILE A 181 -10.68 -11.96 13.63
CA ILE A 181 -10.40 -12.14 15.07
C ILE A 181 -11.66 -11.90 15.90
N ALA A 182 -12.39 -10.82 15.62
CA ALA A 182 -13.65 -10.49 16.29
C ALA A 182 -14.73 -11.57 16.07
N ALA A 183 -14.80 -12.15 14.87
CA ALA A 183 -15.70 -13.27 14.57
C ALA A 183 -15.35 -14.55 15.34
N CYS A 184 -14.08 -14.73 15.74
CA CYS A 184 -13.64 -15.84 16.57
C CYS A 184 -13.94 -15.64 18.07
N GLY A 185 -14.41 -14.46 18.50
CA GLY A 185 -14.81 -14.19 19.88
C GLY A 185 -13.66 -14.22 20.90
N ILE A 186 -12.43 -13.96 20.44
CA ILE A 186 -11.22 -13.83 21.24
C ILE A 186 -10.87 -12.37 21.46
#